data_AF-A0A3N5R2S6-F1
#
_entry.id   AF-A0A3N5R2S6-F1
#
_cell.length_a   1.000
_cell.length_b   1.000
_cell.length_c   1.000
_cell.angle_alpha   90.00
_cell.angle_beta   90.00
_cell.angle_gamma   90.00
#
_symmetry.space_group_name_H-M   'P 1'
#
loop_
_entity.id
_entity.type
_entity.pdbx_description
1 polymer ?
#
loop_
_entity_poly.entity_id
_entity_poly.type
_entity_poly.pdbx_seq_one_letter_code
_entity_poly.pdbx_strand_id
1 'polypeptide(L)'
;MIKKELYIDSIVGALFLFLFIGLSHFSMPIFEAMDRNIFDLGRHLPFSSGGTDRPKVTLIEIDDPSLLKFGPLPWSRQMIADAIDKLQHDNAKIIALNIPLADPPHPPGLKDLEDLHEKIKVYSSGKEEEQAVSWILEDIKRIEDKFDANQKLTKSIQNSGNVILAVYRKNDRLPNSISNSEESFLNDNLMVRSQLTPDNFKNIPNVEKLVFPPAEIMQPAAGMGFADSLFGRWGYRSHPLFYRYRNFFLPGLPFRVYLAYLNKKPDQTIVEEDHIKIGDRFLPTYKGELLIKKTFPSKKILRTYSMVDLFEGKINPEFIKDQVILIGLNTYDRRPLIYSHNDEIHANQWMAGVIDDMIHNAFISRPTFLVYLETTLLILLAFWAVFIFARWNSLRRLAAMAGLIILIIVISLVLSAYGSLLLKTSLLTGCVFMIYMTIFIRQFFNFYHQQDETVETSRLLALSLQSQGHLDQAFERFKKLPPDSETKD
;
A
#
# COMPACT_ATOMS: atom_id res chain seq x y z
N MET A 1 -49.48 2.79 23.98
CA MET A 1 -48.16 3.40 23.73
C MET A 1 -47.23 2.52 22.90
N ILE A 2 -46.99 1.24 23.27
CA ILE A 2 -46.01 0.34 22.65
C ILE A 2 -46.06 0.29 21.10
N LYS A 3 -47.25 0.21 20.47
CA LYS A 3 -47.38 0.19 19.00
C LYS A 3 -46.94 1.49 18.30
N LYS A 4 -47.22 2.66 18.90
CA LYS A 4 -46.84 3.97 18.35
C LYS A 4 -45.34 4.22 18.48
N GLU A 5 -44.74 3.73 19.58
CA GLU A 5 -43.30 3.82 19.79
C GLU A 5 -42.51 2.96 18.80
N LEU A 6 -42.96 1.72 18.57
CA LEU A 6 -42.38 0.81 17.60
C LEU A 6 -42.43 1.37 16.17
N TYR A 7 -43.51 2.08 15.81
CA TYR A 7 -43.66 2.68 14.47
C TYR A 7 -42.63 3.79 14.23
N ILE A 8 -42.40 4.66 15.23
CA ILE A 8 -41.40 5.72 15.15
C ILE A 8 -39.98 5.14 15.10
N ASP A 9 -39.66 4.16 15.95
CA ASP A 9 -38.33 3.52 15.95
C ASP A 9 -38.04 2.81 14.62
N SER A 10 -39.08 2.24 13.98
CA SER A 10 -38.97 1.61 12.67
C SER A 10 -38.71 2.62 11.55
N ILE A 11 -39.37 3.79 11.58
CA ILE A 11 -39.13 4.86 10.60
C ILE A 11 -37.71 5.41 10.73
N VAL A 12 -37.27 5.65 11.96
CA VAL A 12 -35.93 6.18 12.22
C VAL A 12 -34.85 5.15 11.85
N GLY A 13 -35.07 3.87 12.17
CA GLY A 13 -34.21 2.78 11.74
C GLY A 13 -34.12 2.67 10.21
N ALA A 14 -35.24 2.82 9.50
CA ALA A 14 -35.27 2.84 8.04
C ALA A 14 -34.50 4.03 7.46
N LEU A 15 -34.63 5.22 8.05
CA LEU A 15 -33.89 6.41 7.62
C LEU A 15 -32.38 6.22 7.75
N PHE A 16 -31.91 5.69 8.89
CA PHE A 16 -30.49 5.38 9.07
C PHE A 16 -30.02 4.26 8.13
N LEU A 17 -30.84 3.25 7.89
CA LEU A 17 -30.53 2.22 6.91
C LEU A 17 -30.32 2.81 5.51
N PHE A 18 -31.21 3.68 5.03
CA PHE A 18 -31.02 4.36 3.75
C PHE A 18 -29.79 5.26 3.73
N LEU A 19 -29.52 5.98 4.83
CA LEU A 19 -28.31 6.78 4.98
C LEU A 19 -27.04 5.91 4.86
N PHE A 20 -26.96 4.80 5.59
CA PHE A 20 -25.79 3.92 5.57
C PHE A 20 -25.63 3.16 4.25
N ILE A 21 -26.73 2.81 3.57
CA ILE A 21 -26.68 2.27 2.20
C ILE A 21 -26.10 3.32 1.24
N GLY A 22 -26.54 4.58 1.34
CA GLY A 22 -25.95 5.69 0.58
C GLY A 22 -24.46 5.84 0.87
N LEU A 23 -24.08 5.88 2.16
CA LEU A 23 -22.69 5.95 2.60
C LEU A 23 -21.85 4.74 2.19
N SER A 24 -22.44 3.56 1.94
CA SER A 24 -21.69 2.41 1.43
C SER A 24 -21.14 2.63 0.02
N HIS A 25 -21.83 3.43 -0.79
CA HIS A 25 -21.43 3.80 -2.14
C HIS A 25 -20.44 4.98 -2.14
N PHE A 26 -20.50 5.86 -1.13
CA PHE A 26 -19.56 6.97 -0.98
C PHE A 26 -18.35 6.60 -0.10
N SER A 27 -17.14 6.81 -0.60
CA SER A 27 -15.91 6.51 0.15
C SER A 27 -15.60 7.61 1.17
N MET A 28 -16.30 7.61 2.31
CA MET A 28 -16.07 8.57 3.38
C MET A 28 -14.74 8.27 4.12
N PRO A 29 -13.84 9.26 4.27
CA PRO A 29 -12.51 9.05 4.85
C PRO A 29 -12.48 8.48 6.27
N ILE A 30 -13.46 8.82 7.11
CA ILE A 30 -13.51 8.40 8.51
C ILE A 30 -13.79 6.90 8.67
N PHE A 31 -14.69 6.36 7.84
CA PHE A 31 -15.03 4.94 7.83
C PHE A 31 -13.87 4.12 7.25
N GLU A 32 -13.24 4.61 6.18
CA GLU A 32 -12.02 3.99 5.64
C GLU A 32 -10.88 3.98 6.66
N ALA A 33 -10.76 5.01 7.52
CA ALA A 33 -9.74 5.04 8.58
C ALA A 33 -9.95 3.94 9.62
N MET A 34 -11.18 3.68 10.03
CA MET A 34 -11.50 2.60 10.95
C MET A 34 -11.24 1.22 10.32
N ASP A 35 -11.64 1.04 9.06
CA ASP A 35 -11.40 -0.21 8.34
C ASP A 35 -9.90 -0.48 8.14
N ARG A 36 -9.06 0.56 7.96
CA ARG A 36 -7.60 0.42 7.94
C ARG A 36 -7.03 -0.16 9.24
N ASN A 37 -7.57 0.24 10.39
CA ASN A 37 -7.10 -0.29 11.67
C ASN A 37 -7.50 -1.77 11.85
N ILE A 38 -8.72 -2.13 11.46
CA ILE A 38 -9.20 -3.53 11.52
C ILE A 38 -8.42 -4.41 10.54
N PHE A 39 -8.11 -3.87 9.36
CA PHE A 39 -7.24 -4.51 8.38
C PHE A 39 -5.85 -4.81 8.96
N ASP A 40 -5.24 -3.87 9.68
CA ASP A 40 -3.95 -4.08 10.33
C ASP A 40 -4.01 -5.19 11.37
N LEU A 41 -5.02 -5.14 12.25
CA LEU A 41 -5.22 -6.19 13.27
C LEU A 41 -5.36 -7.57 12.63
N GLY A 42 -6.09 -7.68 11.52
CA GLY A 42 -6.26 -8.93 10.78
C GLY A 42 -4.96 -9.48 10.19
N ARG A 43 -4.07 -8.61 9.71
CA ARG A 43 -2.78 -9.00 9.11
C ARG A 43 -1.78 -9.56 10.13
N HIS A 44 -1.84 -9.11 11.38
CA HIS A 44 -0.95 -9.57 12.46
C HIS A 44 -1.40 -10.87 13.12
N LEU A 45 -2.57 -11.40 12.77
CA LEU A 45 -3.02 -12.68 13.33
C LEU A 45 -2.14 -13.83 12.80
N PRO A 46 -1.61 -14.70 13.69
CA PRO A 46 -0.66 -15.77 13.33
C PRO A 46 -1.25 -16.82 12.38
N PHE A 47 -2.57 -16.81 12.19
CA PHE A 47 -3.31 -17.72 11.34
C PHE A 47 -3.42 -17.26 9.87
N SER A 48 -2.86 -16.10 9.50
CA SER A 48 -2.84 -15.57 8.12
C SER A 48 -1.92 -16.36 7.15
N SER A 49 -1.51 -17.57 7.53
CA SER A 49 -0.46 -18.38 6.90
C SER A 49 -0.95 -19.16 5.67
N GLY A 50 -1.29 -18.46 4.60
CA GLY A 50 -1.64 -19.04 3.29
C GLY A 50 -0.48 -19.12 2.28
N GLY A 51 0.79 -19.05 2.71
CA GLY A 51 1.94 -19.00 1.79
C GLY A 51 3.11 -19.79 2.37
N THR A 52 3.75 -20.58 1.52
CA THR A 52 4.83 -21.54 1.82
C THR A 52 5.99 -20.93 2.62
N ASP A 53 6.62 -21.72 3.49
CA ASP A 53 7.78 -21.37 4.36
C ASP A 53 9.05 -20.90 3.61
N ARG A 54 9.01 -20.76 2.27
CA ARG A 54 10.18 -20.42 1.46
C ARG A 54 9.88 -19.17 0.62
N PRO A 55 10.47 -18.00 0.96
CA PRO A 55 10.36 -16.82 0.10
C PRO A 55 10.93 -17.13 -1.29
N LYS A 56 10.30 -16.54 -2.31
CA LYS A 56 10.70 -16.59 -3.73
C LYS A 56 11.47 -15.34 -4.18
N VAL A 57 11.67 -14.41 -3.24
CA VAL A 57 12.38 -13.16 -3.44
C VAL A 57 13.55 -13.08 -2.46
N THR A 58 14.74 -12.81 -2.99
CA THR A 58 15.96 -12.51 -2.23
C THR A 58 16.30 -11.04 -2.44
N LEU A 59 16.43 -10.30 -1.34
CA LEU A 59 16.81 -8.89 -1.35
C LEU A 59 18.32 -8.77 -1.14
N ILE A 60 18.99 -8.05 -2.02
CA ILE A 60 20.41 -7.69 -1.86
C ILE A 60 20.49 -6.18 -1.70
N GLU A 61 20.95 -5.74 -0.53
CA GLU A 61 20.98 -4.34 -0.15
C GLU A 61 22.37 -3.72 -0.36
N ILE A 62 22.39 -2.51 -0.90
CA ILE A 62 23.54 -1.61 -0.79
C ILE A 62 23.37 -0.88 0.55
N ASP A 63 23.99 -1.43 1.58
CA ASP A 63 23.91 -1.04 2.98
C ASP A 63 25.22 -0.40 3.47
N ASP A 64 25.26 0.04 4.74
CA ASP A 64 26.44 0.67 5.33
C ASP A 64 27.71 -0.20 5.25
N PRO A 65 27.68 -1.52 5.54
CA PRO A 65 28.81 -2.42 5.28
C PRO A 65 29.33 -2.36 3.83
N SER A 66 28.44 -2.31 2.85
CA SER A 66 28.80 -2.18 1.44
C SER A 66 29.47 -0.85 1.12
N LEU A 67 28.97 0.25 1.68
CA LEU A 67 29.54 1.57 1.48
C LEU A 67 30.91 1.72 2.16
N LEU A 68 31.08 1.11 3.33
CA LEU A 68 32.37 1.07 4.02
C LEU A 68 33.43 0.31 3.24
N LYS A 69 33.03 -0.78 2.56
CA LYS A 69 33.97 -1.63 1.81
C LYS A 69 34.28 -1.11 0.41
N PHE A 70 33.26 -0.68 -0.34
CA PHE A 70 33.39 -0.33 -1.76
C PHE A 70 33.35 1.17 -2.03
N GLY A 71 33.11 2.00 -1.00
CA GLY A 71 33.04 3.45 -1.11
C GLY A 71 31.64 4.00 -1.38
N PRO A 72 31.51 5.33 -1.42
CA PRO A 72 30.23 6.02 -1.57
C PRO A 72 29.63 5.84 -2.97
N LEU A 73 28.31 6.03 -3.07
CA LEU A 73 27.58 6.07 -4.33
C LEU A 73 27.85 7.37 -5.12
N PRO A 74 27.69 7.37 -6.45
CA PRO A 74 27.30 6.25 -7.31
C PRO A 74 28.46 5.27 -7.55
N TRP A 75 28.16 3.97 -7.48
CA TRP A 75 29.13 2.93 -7.83
C TRP A 75 29.36 2.83 -9.34
N SER A 76 30.50 2.24 -9.73
CA SER A 76 30.84 2.04 -11.14
C SER A 76 29.85 1.08 -11.82
N ARG A 77 29.59 1.34 -13.11
CA ARG A 77 28.73 0.48 -13.94
C ARG A 77 29.28 -0.93 -14.09
N GLN A 78 30.61 -1.05 -14.08
CA GLN A 78 31.31 -2.32 -14.05
C GLN A 78 30.98 -3.14 -12.79
N MET A 79 30.94 -2.52 -11.62
CA MET A 79 30.57 -3.23 -10.38
C MET A 79 29.13 -3.75 -10.44
N ILE A 80 28.21 -2.99 -11.03
CA ILE A 80 26.84 -3.44 -11.25
C ILE A 80 26.81 -4.61 -12.25
N ALA A 81 27.59 -4.54 -13.33
CA ALA A 81 27.72 -5.62 -14.31
C ALA A 81 28.25 -6.91 -13.66
N ASP A 82 29.31 -6.81 -12.85
CA ASP A 82 29.90 -7.96 -12.15
C ASP A 82 28.90 -8.61 -11.17
N ALA A 83 28.04 -7.80 -10.54
CA ALA A 83 26.96 -8.32 -9.71
C ALA A 83 25.90 -9.08 -10.52
N ILE A 84 25.49 -8.54 -11.68
CA ILE A 84 24.55 -9.22 -12.58
C ILE A 84 25.16 -10.53 -13.09
N ASP A 85 26.42 -10.52 -13.53
CA ASP A 85 27.13 -11.71 -14.03
C ASP A 85 27.19 -12.82 -12.98
N LYS A 86 27.45 -12.48 -11.70
CA LYS A 86 27.41 -13.44 -10.59
C LYS A 86 26.02 -14.02 -10.36
N LEU A 87 25.00 -13.18 -10.35
CA LEU A 87 23.61 -13.64 -10.17
C LEU A 87 23.13 -14.48 -11.35
N GLN A 88 23.56 -14.15 -12.57
CA GLN A 88 23.30 -14.95 -13.77
C GLN A 88 24.00 -16.31 -13.67
N HIS A 89 25.26 -16.35 -13.23
CA HIS A 89 26.02 -17.59 -13.03
C HIS A 89 25.29 -18.55 -12.07
N ASP A 90 24.72 -18.01 -11.00
CA ASP A 90 23.93 -18.76 -10.02
C ASP A 90 22.47 -19.03 -10.46
N ASN A 91 22.11 -18.72 -11.71
CA ASN A 91 20.79 -18.92 -12.32
C ASN A 91 19.64 -18.18 -11.61
N ALA A 92 19.83 -16.90 -11.30
CA ALA A 92 18.73 -16.02 -10.89
C ALA A 92 17.61 -16.00 -11.95
N LYS A 93 16.35 -16.12 -11.52
CA LYS A 93 15.20 -16.13 -12.45
C LYS A 93 14.90 -14.75 -13.02
N ILE A 94 14.91 -13.73 -12.16
CA ILE A 94 14.72 -12.31 -12.52
C ILE A 94 15.67 -11.48 -11.67
N ILE A 95 16.32 -10.47 -12.26
CA ILE A 95 17.18 -9.52 -11.54
C ILE A 95 16.55 -8.13 -11.65
N ALA A 96 15.99 -7.62 -10.56
CA ALA A 96 15.39 -6.29 -10.49
C ALA A 96 16.39 -5.29 -9.90
N LEU A 97 16.81 -4.30 -10.70
CA LEU A 97 17.74 -3.25 -10.30
C LEU A 97 16.97 -2.01 -9.85
N ASN A 98 16.75 -1.89 -8.54
CA ASN A 98 16.19 -0.70 -7.90
C ASN A 98 17.30 0.22 -7.40
N ILE A 99 18.14 0.63 -8.35
CA ILE A 99 19.18 1.64 -8.17
C ILE A 99 19.04 2.70 -9.28
N PRO A 100 19.23 4.00 -8.98
CA PRO A 100 19.17 5.04 -10.00
C PRO A 100 20.33 4.89 -10.97
N LEU A 101 20.02 4.58 -12.23
CA LEU A 101 21.00 4.45 -13.31
C LEU A 101 21.08 5.67 -14.22
N ALA A 102 20.56 6.84 -13.82
CA ALA A 102 20.62 8.05 -14.64
C ALA A 102 22.07 8.50 -14.93
N ASP A 103 22.29 9.12 -16.08
CA ASP A 103 23.58 9.73 -16.40
C ASP A 103 23.88 10.92 -15.48
N PRO A 104 25.14 11.12 -15.07
CA PRO A 104 25.54 12.40 -14.51
C PRO A 104 25.33 13.50 -15.57
N PRO A 105 25.00 14.74 -15.16
CA PRO A 105 24.58 15.82 -16.07
C PRO A 105 25.63 16.24 -17.10
N HIS A 106 26.87 15.76 -17.00
CA HIS A 106 27.91 15.93 -18.00
C HIS A 106 28.77 14.65 -18.04
N PRO A 107 28.85 13.95 -19.17
CA PRO A 107 30.08 13.30 -19.58
C PRO A 107 30.72 14.21 -20.63
N PRO A 108 31.34 15.35 -20.25
CA PRO A 108 31.94 16.22 -21.23
C PRO A 108 33.24 15.58 -21.72
N GLY A 109 33.38 15.47 -23.03
CA GLY A 109 34.69 15.31 -23.65
C GLY A 109 35.08 13.91 -24.13
N LEU A 110 34.19 12.91 -24.26
CA LEU A 110 34.64 11.64 -24.88
C LEU A 110 35.16 11.86 -26.30
N LYS A 111 34.39 12.59 -27.12
CA LYS A 111 34.78 12.91 -28.49
C LYS A 111 36.02 13.81 -28.53
N ASP A 112 36.09 14.77 -27.61
CA ASP A 112 37.25 15.66 -27.46
C ASP A 112 38.49 14.91 -26.96
N LEU A 113 38.32 13.82 -26.19
CA LEU A 113 39.39 12.96 -25.68
C LEU A 113 39.86 11.95 -26.71
N GLU A 114 38.96 11.37 -27.51
CA GLU A 114 39.30 10.52 -28.66
C GLU A 114 40.12 11.33 -29.68
N ASP A 115 39.65 12.55 -30.01
CA ASP A 115 40.36 13.48 -30.89
C ASP A 115 41.71 13.92 -30.30
N LEU A 116 41.81 14.06 -28.96
CA LEU A 116 43.06 14.40 -28.27
C LEU A 116 44.02 13.22 -28.21
N HIS A 117 43.53 11.99 -28.01
CA HIS A 117 44.32 10.75 -28.02
C HIS A 117 44.99 10.59 -29.39
N GLU A 118 44.21 10.67 -30.47
CA GLU A 118 44.75 10.58 -31.83
C GLU A 118 45.82 11.66 -32.10
N LYS A 119 45.55 12.92 -31.72
CA LYS A 119 46.52 14.01 -31.89
C LYS A 119 47.81 13.79 -31.10
N ILE A 120 47.73 13.37 -29.83
CA ILE A 120 48.92 13.11 -29.00
C ILE A 120 49.74 11.95 -29.54
N LYS A 121 49.10 10.91 -30.08
CA LYS A 121 49.77 9.74 -30.68
C LYS A 121 50.54 10.11 -31.95
N VAL A 122 50.03 11.09 -32.71
CA VAL A 122 50.70 11.64 -33.90
C VAL A 122 51.88 12.52 -33.52
N TYR A 123 51.76 13.35 -32.47
CA TYR A 123 52.82 14.29 -32.05
C TYR A 123 53.96 13.64 -31.24
N SER A 124 53.71 12.54 -30.51
CA SER A 124 54.71 11.86 -29.66
C SER A 124 55.69 10.95 -30.42
N SER A 125 55.65 10.94 -31.75
CA SER A 125 56.64 10.23 -32.60
C SER A 125 58.04 10.87 -32.58
N GLY A 126 58.23 12.01 -31.91
CA GLY A 126 59.51 12.66 -31.65
C GLY A 126 60.11 12.27 -30.28
N LYS A 127 61.30 11.67 -30.32
CA LYS A 127 61.95 10.86 -29.28
C LYS A 127 62.35 11.49 -27.91
N GLU A 128 61.80 12.62 -27.47
CA GLU A 128 62.28 13.25 -26.21
C GLU A 128 61.22 13.60 -25.15
N GLU A 129 59.93 13.40 -25.40
CA GLU A 129 58.84 13.75 -24.44
C GLU A 129 58.05 12.54 -23.89
N GLU A 130 58.66 11.37 -23.85
CA GLU A 130 58.00 10.09 -23.51
C GLU A 130 57.39 10.08 -22.08
N GLN A 131 58.00 10.80 -21.13
CA GLN A 131 57.48 10.89 -19.75
C GLN A 131 56.32 11.88 -19.57
N ALA A 132 56.28 12.97 -20.36
CA ALA A 132 55.20 13.95 -20.29
C ALA A 132 53.93 13.47 -21.00
N VAL A 133 54.07 12.58 -21.99
CA VAL A 133 52.95 11.99 -22.73
C VAL A 133 52.35 10.78 -21.99
N SER A 134 53.15 10.05 -21.21
CA SER A 134 52.72 8.84 -20.51
C SER A 134 51.54 9.08 -19.55
N TRP A 135 51.63 10.09 -18.68
CA TRP A 135 50.55 10.38 -17.71
C TRP A 135 49.25 10.87 -18.38
N ILE A 136 49.36 11.56 -19.52
CA ILE A 136 48.21 12.04 -20.29
C ILE A 136 47.50 10.86 -20.98
N LEU A 137 48.27 9.96 -21.59
CA LEU A 137 47.72 8.73 -22.17
C LEU A 137 47.09 7.82 -21.11
N GLU A 138 47.68 7.76 -19.91
CA GLU A 138 47.14 7.00 -18.78
C GLU A 138 45.81 7.59 -18.28
N ASP A 139 45.69 8.93 -18.24
CA ASP A 139 44.45 9.63 -17.90
C ASP A 139 43.37 9.51 -18.97
N ILE A 140 43.73 9.53 -20.26
CA ILE A 140 42.80 9.26 -21.37
C ILE A 140 42.27 7.83 -21.30
N LYS A 141 43.17 6.85 -21.10
CA LYS A 141 42.80 5.44 -20.96
C LYS A 141 41.84 5.20 -19.78
N ARG A 142 42.08 5.87 -18.65
CA ARG A 142 41.18 5.84 -17.48
C ARG A 142 39.76 6.37 -17.79
N ILE A 143 39.64 7.28 -18.76
CA ILE A 143 38.34 7.81 -19.21
C ILE A 143 37.69 6.88 -20.24
N GLU A 144 38.47 6.28 -21.16
CA GLU A 144 38.01 5.20 -22.05
C GLU A 144 37.45 4.01 -21.24
N ASP A 145 38.13 3.61 -20.17
CA ASP A 145 37.67 2.53 -19.27
C ASP A 145 36.31 2.83 -18.62
N LYS A 146 35.96 4.11 -18.40
CA LYS A 146 34.63 4.51 -17.90
C LYS A 146 33.54 4.34 -18.97
N PHE A 147 33.87 4.46 -20.25
CA PHE A 147 32.96 4.18 -21.35
C PHE A 147 32.82 2.69 -21.62
N ASP A 148 33.90 1.91 -21.50
CA ASP A 148 33.84 0.44 -21.52
C ASP A 148 32.93 -0.10 -20.39
N ALA A 149 32.88 0.57 -19.24
CA ALA A 149 32.01 0.17 -18.14
C ALA A 149 30.49 0.18 -18.50
N ASN A 150 30.02 1.11 -19.34
CA ASN A 150 28.63 1.10 -19.85
C ASN A 150 28.42 -0.05 -20.84
N GLN A 151 29.40 -0.30 -21.70
CA GLN A 151 29.35 -1.40 -22.66
C GLN A 151 29.33 -2.77 -21.95
N LYS A 152 30.14 -2.93 -20.90
CA LYS A 152 30.15 -4.15 -20.07
C LYS A 152 28.81 -4.38 -19.39
N LEU A 153 28.23 -3.34 -18.77
CA LEU A 153 26.91 -3.44 -18.15
C LEU A 153 25.84 -3.80 -19.17
N THR A 154 25.85 -3.17 -20.34
CA THR A 154 24.94 -3.46 -21.44
C THR A 154 25.03 -4.92 -21.89
N LYS A 155 26.25 -5.44 -22.09
CA LYS A 155 26.49 -6.86 -22.42
C LYS A 155 26.01 -7.80 -21.33
N SER A 156 26.27 -7.49 -20.06
CA SER A 156 25.83 -8.30 -18.92
C SER A 156 24.29 -8.37 -18.85
N ILE A 157 23.61 -7.24 -19.01
CA ILE A 157 22.14 -7.18 -19.08
C ILE A 157 21.61 -8.01 -20.26
N GLN A 158 22.20 -7.86 -21.43
CA GLN A 158 21.82 -8.61 -22.63
C GLN A 158 22.01 -10.11 -22.47
N ASN A 159 23.15 -10.54 -21.91
CA ASN A 159 23.48 -11.95 -21.67
C ASN A 159 22.54 -12.59 -20.63
N SER A 160 22.18 -11.83 -19.61
CA SER A 160 21.25 -12.29 -18.57
C SER A 160 19.81 -12.39 -19.09
N GLY A 161 19.38 -11.44 -19.93
CA GLY A 161 18.07 -11.47 -20.62
C GLY A 161 16.84 -11.35 -19.71
N ASN A 162 17.04 -11.22 -18.39
CA ASN A 162 15.99 -11.25 -17.36
C ASN A 162 16.14 -10.09 -16.35
N VAL A 163 16.83 -9.02 -16.75
CA VAL A 163 17.06 -7.83 -15.91
C VAL A 163 15.94 -6.82 -16.08
N ILE A 164 15.40 -6.30 -14.98
CA ILE A 164 14.37 -5.26 -14.95
C ILE A 164 14.92 -4.02 -14.28
N LEU A 165 14.77 -2.87 -14.94
CA LEU A 165 15.31 -1.61 -14.44
C LEU A 165 14.23 -0.78 -13.73
N ALA A 166 14.64 -0.10 -12.67
CA ALA A 166 13.80 0.89 -12.02
C ALA A 166 13.84 2.24 -12.75
N VAL A 167 12.66 2.86 -12.85
CA VAL A 167 12.48 4.24 -13.32
C VAL A 167 11.99 5.08 -12.16
N TYR A 168 12.52 6.30 -12.07
CA TYR A 168 12.28 7.21 -10.95
C TYR A 168 11.56 8.46 -11.43
N ARG A 169 10.84 9.12 -10.52
CA ARG A 169 10.27 10.44 -10.75
C ARG A 169 11.40 11.45 -10.77
N LYS A 170 11.31 12.40 -11.70
CA LYS A 170 12.23 13.54 -11.68
C LYS A 170 11.86 14.49 -10.55
N ASN A 171 12.72 14.57 -9.55
CA ASN A 171 12.72 15.65 -8.53
C ASN A 171 13.87 16.63 -8.85
N ASP A 172 13.89 17.82 -8.24
CA ASP A 172 14.95 18.84 -8.47
C ASP A 172 16.38 18.33 -8.22
N ARG A 173 16.54 17.18 -7.54
CA ARG A 173 17.82 16.52 -7.24
C ARG A 173 18.30 15.53 -8.32
N LEU A 174 17.48 15.16 -9.30
CA LEU A 174 17.83 14.24 -10.38
C LEU A 174 17.82 14.97 -11.74
N PRO A 175 18.91 14.88 -12.53
CA PRO A 175 19.07 15.68 -13.75
C PRO A 175 18.09 15.32 -14.86
N ASN A 176 17.94 16.24 -15.83
CA ASN A 176 17.22 16.03 -17.09
C ASN A 176 18.07 15.17 -18.02
N SER A 177 17.53 14.06 -18.51
CA SER A 177 17.79 13.64 -19.87
C SER A 177 16.45 13.20 -20.47
N ILE A 178 16.02 13.91 -21.50
CA ILE A 178 15.00 13.45 -22.46
C ILE A 178 15.81 13.33 -23.74
N SER A 179 16.18 12.11 -24.11
CA SER A 179 16.73 11.85 -25.43
C SER A 179 15.61 11.30 -26.32
N ASN A 180 15.54 11.77 -27.57
CA ASN A 180 14.51 11.40 -28.54
C ASN A 180 14.49 9.90 -28.93
N SER A 181 15.38 9.07 -28.38
CA SER A 181 15.41 7.61 -28.58
C SER A 181 14.44 6.83 -27.68
N GLU A 182 13.72 7.50 -26.78
CA GLU A 182 12.85 6.85 -25.78
C GLU A 182 11.48 6.37 -26.33
N GLU A 183 10.90 7.00 -27.36
CA GLU A 183 9.52 6.68 -27.81
C GLU A 183 9.34 5.24 -28.33
N SER A 184 10.35 4.67 -28.99
CA SER A 184 10.29 3.29 -29.49
C SER A 184 10.31 2.27 -28.36
N PHE A 185 11.10 2.48 -27.31
CA PHE A 185 11.21 1.54 -26.17
C PHE A 185 9.98 1.63 -25.25
N LEU A 186 9.40 2.82 -25.14
CA LEU A 186 8.15 3.03 -24.40
C LEU A 186 7.00 2.22 -25.00
N ASN A 187 6.94 2.03 -26.31
CA ASN A 187 5.86 1.27 -26.95
C ASN A 187 5.94 -0.25 -26.71
N ASP A 188 7.15 -0.82 -26.60
CA ASP A 188 7.34 -2.27 -26.42
C ASP A 188 7.22 -2.73 -24.95
N ASN A 189 7.38 -1.80 -24.00
CA ASN A 189 7.45 -2.08 -22.57
C ASN A 189 6.38 -1.39 -21.71
N LEU A 190 5.54 -0.54 -22.31
CA LEU A 190 4.40 0.10 -21.63
C LEU A 190 3.08 -0.37 -22.25
N MET A 191 2.00 -0.25 -21.47
CA MET A 191 0.66 -0.50 -22.01
C MET A 191 0.12 0.76 -22.67
N VAL A 192 -0.42 0.58 -23.88
CA VAL A 192 -1.12 1.64 -24.60
C VAL A 192 -2.48 1.87 -23.97
N ARG A 193 -2.85 3.15 -23.80
CA ARG A 193 -4.09 3.60 -23.14
C ARG A 193 -5.39 3.03 -23.72
N SER A 194 -5.40 2.56 -24.97
CA SER A 194 -6.59 2.00 -25.62
C SER A 194 -7.04 0.65 -25.04
N GLN A 195 -6.19 -0.06 -24.30
CA GLN A 195 -6.53 -1.34 -23.66
C GLN A 195 -7.15 -1.17 -22.26
N LEU A 196 -7.22 0.05 -21.73
CA LEU A 196 -7.72 0.36 -20.40
C LEU A 196 -8.98 1.22 -20.52
N THR A 197 -10.14 0.66 -20.19
CA THR A 197 -11.41 1.39 -20.25
C THR A 197 -11.44 2.55 -19.23
N PRO A 198 -12.04 3.72 -19.57
CA PRO A 198 -11.83 4.97 -18.82
C PRO A 198 -12.38 5.01 -17.38
N ASP A 199 -13.38 4.19 -17.04
CA ASP A 199 -14.08 4.32 -15.75
C ASP A 199 -13.30 3.68 -14.58
N ASN A 200 -12.53 2.63 -14.83
CA ASN A 200 -11.87 1.85 -13.77
C ASN A 200 -10.59 2.52 -13.23
N PHE A 201 -10.09 3.53 -13.95
CA PHE A 201 -8.80 4.17 -13.70
C PHE A 201 -8.83 5.69 -13.58
N LYS A 202 -10.00 6.26 -13.29
CA LYS A 202 -10.16 7.70 -13.01
C LYS A 202 -9.16 8.24 -11.96
N ASN A 203 -8.64 7.37 -11.09
CA ASN A 203 -7.78 7.73 -9.97
C ASN A 203 -6.36 7.13 -10.03
N ILE A 204 -5.84 6.73 -11.21
CA ILE A 204 -4.42 6.33 -11.30
C ILE A 204 -3.52 7.53 -10.95
N PRO A 205 -2.48 7.34 -10.12
CA PRO A 205 -1.49 8.38 -9.88
C PRO A 205 -0.81 8.84 -11.18
N ASN A 206 -0.86 10.15 -11.43
CA ASN A 206 -0.19 10.75 -12.57
C ASN A 206 1.30 10.98 -12.26
N VAL A 207 2.17 10.66 -13.21
CA VAL A 207 3.59 10.97 -13.15
C VAL A 207 3.93 11.82 -14.36
N GLU A 208 4.35 13.06 -14.12
CA GLU A 208 4.59 14.03 -15.21
C GLU A 208 5.99 13.92 -15.79
N LYS A 209 6.99 13.68 -14.93
CA LYS A 209 8.40 13.65 -15.30
C LYS A 209 9.07 12.41 -14.71
N LEU A 210 9.74 11.66 -15.59
CA LEU A 210 10.49 10.46 -15.26
C LEU A 210 11.96 10.69 -15.59
N VAL A 211 12.82 9.93 -14.92
CA VAL A 211 14.24 9.83 -15.23
C VAL A 211 14.50 8.40 -15.64
N PHE A 212 14.86 8.22 -16.91
CA PHE A 212 15.14 6.92 -17.49
C PHE A 212 16.64 6.59 -17.41
N PRO A 213 16.99 5.29 -17.35
CA PRO A 213 18.36 4.86 -17.62
C PRO A 213 18.79 5.25 -19.05
N PRO A 214 20.09 5.32 -19.34
CA PRO A 214 20.61 5.52 -20.70
C PRO A 214 20.03 4.50 -21.67
N ALA A 215 19.73 4.94 -22.90
CA ALA A 215 19.09 4.10 -23.92
C ALA A 215 19.86 2.80 -24.20
N GLU A 216 21.20 2.86 -24.19
CA GLU A 216 22.10 1.72 -24.37
C GLU A 216 21.86 0.61 -23.33
N ILE A 217 21.66 0.99 -22.07
CA ILE A 217 21.39 0.06 -20.96
C ILE A 217 19.93 -0.41 -20.98
N MET A 218 19.04 0.49 -21.40
CA MET A 218 17.59 0.26 -21.39
C MET A 218 17.14 -0.75 -22.44
N GLN A 219 17.61 -0.64 -23.67
CA GLN A 219 17.18 -1.49 -24.79
C GLN A 219 17.34 -3.01 -24.57
N PRO A 220 18.48 -3.51 -24.08
CA PRO A 220 18.65 -4.95 -23.83
C PRO A 220 17.95 -5.45 -22.56
N ALA A 221 17.42 -4.55 -21.71
CA ALA A 221 16.74 -4.97 -20.49
C ALA A 221 15.41 -5.65 -20.80
N ALA A 222 15.04 -6.63 -19.97
CA ALA A 222 13.78 -7.36 -20.10
C ALA A 222 12.55 -6.46 -19.86
N GLY A 223 12.73 -5.30 -19.22
CA GLY A 223 11.73 -4.24 -19.09
C GLY A 223 12.04 -3.24 -17.99
N MET A 224 11.07 -2.36 -17.72
CA MET A 224 11.19 -1.30 -16.71
C MET A 224 9.94 -1.18 -15.84
N GLY A 225 10.12 -0.73 -14.60
CA GLY A 225 9.00 -0.42 -13.71
C GLY A 225 9.27 0.79 -12.81
N PHE A 226 8.21 1.49 -12.44
CA PHE A 226 8.28 2.68 -11.60
C PHE A 226 8.54 2.32 -10.13
N ALA A 227 9.61 2.87 -9.53
CA ALA A 227 10.07 2.46 -8.20
C ALA A 227 9.81 3.48 -7.07
N ASP A 228 9.41 4.71 -7.40
CA ASP A 228 9.30 5.80 -6.41
C ASP A 228 7.99 5.83 -5.62
N SER A 229 6.88 5.39 -6.21
CA SER A 229 5.59 5.41 -5.51
C SER A 229 5.40 4.14 -4.72
N LEU A 230 5.93 4.14 -3.50
CA LEU A 230 5.78 3.02 -2.59
C LEU A 230 4.31 2.80 -2.18
N PHE A 231 3.50 3.84 -2.02
CA PHE A 231 2.19 3.69 -1.36
C PHE A 231 1.01 4.09 -2.23
N GLY A 232 -0.06 3.31 -2.11
CA GLY A 232 -1.38 3.64 -2.60
C GLY A 232 -2.21 4.45 -1.59
N ARG A 233 -3.52 4.51 -1.81
CA ARG A 233 -4.48 5.23 -0.96
C ARG A 233 -4.58 4.69 0.45
N TRP A 234 -4.28 3.40 0.66
CA TRP A 234 -4.27 2.78 1.99
C TRP A 234 -2.88 2.85 2.66
N GLY A 235 -1.98 3.68 2.13
CA GLY A 235 -0.61 3.81 2.59
C GLY A 235 0.18 2.53 2.26
N TYR A 236 0.99 2.08 3.22
CA TYR A 236 1.81 0.85 3.12
C TYR A 236 1.02 -0.46 2.96
N ARG A 237 -0.32 -0.40 3.10
CA ARG A 237 -1.24 -1.55 2.95
C ARG A 237 -1.63 -1.81 1.50
N SER A 238 -1.28 -0.90 0.60
CA SER A 238 -1.69 -0.94 -0.80
C SER A 238 -0.56 -0.49 -1.71
N HIS A 239 -0.44 -1.12 -2.88
CA HIS A 239 0.49 -0.73 -3.93
C HIS A 239 -0.26 -0.41 -5.24
N PRO A 240 -0.03 0.76 -5.88
CA PRO A 240 -0.57 1.04 -7.21
C PRO A 240 0.10 0.17 -8.27
N LEU A 241 -0.69 -0.50 -9.12
CA LEU A 241 -0.14 -1.41 -10.12
C LEU A 241 0.35 -0.68 -11.38
N PHE A 242 -0.32 0.42 -11.74
CA PHE A 242 0.00 1.26 -12.87
C PHE A 242 0.11 2.73 -12.48
N TYR A 243 0.83 3.48 -13.32
CA TYR A 243 1.02 4.92 -13.23
C TYR A 243 0.74 5.54 -14.58
N ARG A 244 0.04 6.68 -14.59
CA ARG A 244 -0.24 7.39 -15.83
C ARG A 244 0.98 8.24 -16.19
N TYR A 245 1.58 7.97 -17.34
CA TYR A 245 2.67 8.76 -17.89
C TYR A 245 2.31 9.16 -19.33
N ARG A 246 2.00 10.44 -19.54
CA ARG A 246 1.49 10.94 -20.83
C ARG A 246 0.26 10.14 -21.31
N ASN A 247 0.38 9.44 -22.45
CA ASN A 247 -0.65 8.58 -23.03
C ASN A 247 -0.42 7.08 -22.76
N PHE A 248 0.56 6.74 -21.92
CA PHE A 248 0.92 5.36 -21.58
C PHE A 248 0.67 5.05 -20.12
N PHE A 249 0.51 3.77 -19.83
CA PHE A 249 0.47 3.25 -18.47
C PHE A 249 1.77 2.50 -18.16
N LEU A 250 2.48 3.02 -17.17
CA LEU A 250 3.73 2.49 -16.67
C LEU A 250 3.45 1.55 -15.49
N PRO A 251 3.82 0.26 -15.54
CA PRO A 251 3.69 -0.61 -14.39
C PRO A 251 4.62 -0.17 -13.25
N GLY A 252 4.16 -0.32 -12.00
CA GLY A 252 5.05 -0.24 -10.85
C GLY A 252 6.10 -1.35 -10.89
N LEU A 253 7.27 -1.11 -10.30
CA LEU A 253 8.37 -2.07 -10.29
C LEU A 253 7.95 -3.45 -9.75
N PRO A 254 7.22 -3.57 -8.62
CA PRO A 254 6.77 -4.88 -8.13
C PRO A 254 5.93 -5.64 -9.17
N PHE A 255 5.00 -4.92 -9.81
CA PHE A 255 4.10 -5.49 -10.79
C PHE A 255 4.84 -5.89 -12.07
N ARG A 256 5.78 -5.08 -12.56
CA ARG A 256 6.60 -5.43 -13.73
C ARG A 256 7.44 -6.68 -13.49
N VAL A 257 8.02 -6.80 -12.30
CA VAL A 257 8.81 -7.97 -11.86
C VAL A 257 7.92 -9.21 -11.82
N TYR A 258 6.71 -9.10 -11.27
CA TYR A 258 5.75 -10.19 -11.26
C TYR A 258 5.35 -10.65 -12.67
N LEU A 259 5.10 -9.72 -13.60
CA LEU A 259 4.81 -10.06 -14.99
C LEU A 259 5.98 -10.82 -15.65
N ALA A 260 7.21 -10.35 -15.45
CA ALA A 260 8.39 -11.02 -15.98
C ALA A 260 8.60 -12.41 -15.35
N TYR A 261 8.32 -12.57 -14.05
CA TYR A 261 8.35 -13.87 -13.39
C TYR A 261 7.39 -14.89 -14.03
N LEU A 262 6.27 -14.41 -14.59
CA LEU A 262 5.30 -15.21 -15.35
C LEU A 262 5.62 -15.30 -16.84
N ASN A 263 6.75 -14.75 -17.30
CA ASN A 263 7.11 -14.60 -18.71
C ASN A 263 6.03 -13.88 -19.54
N LYS A 264 5.39 -12.88 -18.93
CA LYS A 264 4.36 -12.03 -19.56
C LYS A 264 4.86 -10.61 -19.73
N LYS A 265 4.36 -9.95 -20.77
CA LYS A 265 4.55 -8.53 -21.00
C LYS A 265 3.34 -7.72 -20.49
N PRO A 266 3.48 -6.42 -20.23
CA PRO A 266 2.38 -5.59 -19.75
C PRO A 266 1.16 -5.61 -20.68
N ASP A 267 1.36 -5.50 -21.99
CA ASP A 267 0.33 -5.54 -23.04
C ASP A 267 -0.55 -6.81 -23.07
N GLN A 268 -0.07 -7.91 -22.48
CA GLN A 268 -0.79 -9.17 -22.37
C GLN A 268 -1.73 -9.23 -21.15
N THR A 269 -1.78 -8.16 -20.36
CA THR A 269 -2.66 -8.09 -19.19
C THR A 269 -4.01 -7.50 -19.57
N ILE A 270 -5.08 -8.16 -19.15
CA ILE A 270 -6.45 -7.67 -19.35
C ILE A 270 -6.88 -7.07 -18.02
N VAL A 271 -7.35 -5.84 -18.06
CA VAL A 271 -7.71 -5.13 -16.84
C VAL A 271 -9.21 -4.95 -16.73
N GLU A 272 -9.77 -5.52 -15.67
CA GLU A 272 -11.19 -5.49 -15.35
C GLU A 272 -11.46 -4.56 -14.14
N GLU A 273 -12.72 -4.48 -13.69
CA GLU A 273 -13.13 -3.55 -12.62
C GLU A 273 -12.50 -3.87 -11.26
N ASP A 274 -12.44 -5.15 -10.91
CA ASP A 274 -12.01 -5.63 -9.60
C ASP A 274 -10.80 -6.56 -9.66
N HIS A 275 -10.24 -6.81 -10.85
CA HIS A 275 -9.05 -7.63 -11.01
C HIS A 275 -8.29 -7.37 -12.32
N ILE A 276 -7.03 -7.80 -12.37
CA ILE A 276 -6.23 -7.89 -13.58
C ILE A 276 -6.02 -9.37 -13.91
N LYS A 277 -6.39 -9.76 -15.12
CA LYS A 277 -6.16 -11.10 -15.65
C LYS A 277 -4.82 -11.17 -16.38
N ILE A 278 -4.01 -12.16 -16.01
CA ILE A 278 -2.65 -12.37 -16.51
C ILE A 278 -2.53 -13.85 -16.90
N GLY A 279 -2.86 -14.16 -18.15
CA GLY A 279 -3.06 -15.54 -18.58
C GLY A 279 -4.17 -16.20 -17.75
N ASP A 280 -3.79 -17.22 -16.96
CA ASP A 280 -4.71 -17.99 -16.10
C ASP A 280 -4.76 -17.48 -14.65
N ARG A 281 -3.94 -16.47 -14.30
CA ARG A 281 -3.93 -15.88 -12.96
C ARG A 281 -4.80 -14.63 -12.90
N PHE A 282 -5.41 -14.42 -11.73
CA PHE A 282 -6.20 -13.25 -11.42
C PHE A 282 -5.56 -12.49 -10.27
N LEU A 283 -5.23 -11.23 -10.51
CA LEU A 283 -4.68 -10.32 -9.52
C LEU A 283 -5.79 -9.37 -9.04
N PRO A 284 -6.38 -9.57 -7.85
CA PRO A 284 -7.47 -8.72 -7.39
C PRO A 284 -7.01 -7.28 -7.20
N THR A 285 -7.87 -6.34 -7.57
CA THR A 285 -7.61 -4.90 -7.40
C THR A 285 -8.76 -4.24 -6.66
N TYR A 286 -8.44 -3.26 -5.82
CA TYR A 286 -9.41 -2.39 -5.18
C TYR A 286 -9.11 -0.96 -5.59
N LYS A 287 -10.02 -0.36 -6.38
CA LYS A 287 -9.83 0.96 -6.98
C LYS A 287 -8.54 1.06 -7.80
N GLY A 288 -8.11 -0.01 -8.48
CA GLY A 288 -6.87 -0.04 -9.29
C GLY A 288 -5.56 -0.19 -8.49
N GLU A 289 -5.65 -0.46 -7.19
CA GLU A 289 -4.51 -0.76 -6.33
C GLU A 289 -4.60 -2.20 -5.83
N LEU A 290 -3.45 -2.80 -5.54
CA LEU A 290 -3.38 -4.11 -4.89
C LEU A 290 -3.38 -3.92 -3.38
N LEU A 291 -4.27 -4.62 -2.67
CA LEU A 291 -4.23 -4.68 -1.20
C LEU A 291 -3.31 -5.81 -0.76
N ILE A 292 -2.33 -5.45 0.07
CA ILE A 292 -1.24 -6.32 0.45
C ILE A 292 -1.60 -7.05 1.74
N LYS A 293 -1.56 -8.38 1.71
CA LYS A 293 -1.92 -9.21 2.87
C LYS A 293 -0.74 -9.40 3.82
N LYS A 294 0.47 -9.66 3.29
CA LYS A 294 1.61 -10.18 4.03
C LYS A 294 2.89 -9.42 3.69
N THR A 295 3.08 -8.20 4.17
CA THR A 295 4.36 -7.50 3.95
C THR A 295 5.47 -7.86 4.95
N PHE A 296 5.42 -9.07 5.52
CA PHE A 296 6.23 -9.62 6.62
C PHE A 296 5.91 -9.08 8.03
N PRO A 297 5.42 -9.92 8.95
CA PRO A 297 5.32 -9.59 10.38
C PRO A 297 6.66 -9.71 11.13
N SER A 298 7.76 -10.11 10.46
CA SER A 298 9.11 -10.11 11.05
C SER A 298 10.22 -10.13 10.01
N LYS A 299 11.37 -9.48 10.31
CA LYS A 299 12.60 -9.48 9.48
C LYS A 299 13.14 -10.88 9.13
N LYS A 300 12.71 -11.94 9.83
CA LYS A 300 13.24 -13.31 9.66
C LYS A 300 12.73 -14.03 8.42
N ILE A 301 11.64 -13.58 7.82
CA ILE A 301 10.98 -14.28 6.70
C ILE A 301 11.56 -13.82 5.35
N LEU A 302 11.96 -12.55 5.23
CA LEU A 302 12.63 -12.05 4.04
C LEU A 302 14.12 -12.38 4.08
N ARG A 303 14.63 -13.00 3.02
CA ARG A 303 16.07 -13.25 2.87
C ARG A 303 16.75 -11.98 2.38
N THR A 304 17.41 -11.29 3.29
CA THR A 304 18.15 -10.05 3.00
C THR A 304 19.64 -10.30 3.17
N TYR A 305 20.43 -9.92 2.16
CA TYR A 305 21.89 -10.00 2.15
C TYR A 305 22.49 -8.64 1.79
N SER A 306 23.73 -8.39 2.20
CA SER A 306 24.49 -7.22 1.77
C SER A 306 25.08 -7.45 0.38
N MET A 307 25.30 -6.39 -0.41
CA MET A 307 26.09 -6.49 -1.64
C MET A 307 27.51 -7.00 -1.36
N VAL A 308 28.08 -6.73 -0.18
CA VAL A 308 29.37 -7.32 0.23
C VAL A 308 29.30 -8.84 0.22
N ASP A 309 28.22 -9.43 0.74
CA ASP A 309 28.06 -10.87 0.84
C ASP A 309 27.99 -11.53 -0.54
N LEU A 310 27.37 -10.85 -1.52
CA LEU A 310 27.36 -11.29 -2.91
C LEU A 310 28.78 -11.31 -3.51
N PHE A 311 29.56 -10.24 -3.27
CA PHE A 311 30.91 -10.16 -3.82
C PHE A 311 31.89 -11.12 -3.15
N GLU A 312 31.71 -11.40 -1.86
CA GLU A 312 32.52 -12.35 -1.09
C GLU A 312 32.09 -13.81 -1.27
N GLY A 313 30.98 -14.07 -1.97
CA GLY A 313 30.48 -15.45 -2.18
C GLY A 313 29.91 -16.09 -0.92
N LYS A 314 29.39 -15.28 0.02
CA LYS A 314 28.77 -15.75 1.27
C LYS A 314 27.32 -16.18 1.11
N ILE A 315 26.67 -15.78 0.01
CA ILE A 315 25.29 -16.15 -0.29
C ILE A 315 25.25 -17.58 -0.82
N ASN A 316 24.47 -18.45 -0.19
CA ASN A 316 24.27 -19.82 -0.69
C ASN A 316 23.60 -19.76 -2.08
N PRO A 317 24.15 -20.41 -3.12
CA PRO A 317 23.58 -20.43 -4.47
C PRO A 317 22.11 -20.90 -4.53
N GLU A 318 21.66 -21.75 -3.59
CA GLU A 318 20.25 -22.15 -3.49
C GLU A 318 19.28 -20.98 -3.23
N PHE A 319 19.78 -19.86 -2.69
CA PHE A 319 19.00 -18.65 -2.45
C PHE A 319 19.03 -17.68 -3.62
N ILE A 320 19.76 -18.00 -4.69
CA ILE A 320 19.80 -17.24 -5.94
C ILE A 320 19.12 -18.01 -7.07
N LYS A 321 19.37 -19.31 -7.15
CA LYS A 321 18.83 -20.19 -8.19
C LYS A 321 17.30 -20.20 -8.23
N ASP A 322 16.73 -19.90 -9.39
CA ASP A 322 15.28 -19.84 -9.65
C ASP A 322 14.52 -18.83 -8.77
N GLN A 323 15.23 -17.86 -8.17
CA GLN A 323 14.68 -16.81 -7.30
C GLN A 323 14.58 -15.47 -8.03
N VAL A 324 13.71 -14.60 -7.54
CA VAL A 324 13.70 -13.18 -7.93
C VAL A 324 14.68 -12.43 -7.04
N ILE A 325 15.65 -11.76 -7.64
CA ILE A 325 16.65 -10.98 -6.93
C ILE A 325 16.29 -9.51 -7.05
N LEU A 326 16.09 -8.82 -5.93
CA LEU A 326 15.92 -7.38 -5.89
C LEU A 326 17.20 -6.74 -5.36
N ILE A 327 17.87 -5.91 -6.16
CA ILE A 327 19.00 -5.11 -5.70
C ILE A 327 18.51 -3.70 -5.40
N GLY A 328 18.72 -3.21 -4.19
CA GLY A 328 18.23 -1.89 -3.80
C GLY A 328 19.09 -1.15 -2.79
N LEU A 329 19.00 0.17 -2.80
CA LEU A 329 19.69 1.05 -1.84
C LEU A 329 19.03 1.00 -0.45
N ASN A 330 19.78 0.60 0.58
CA ASN A 330 19.35 0.68 1.98
C ASN A 330 20.27 1.62 2.77
N THR A 331 20.15 2.93 2.55
CA THR A 331 20.90 3.94 3.30
C THR A 331 19.98 4.76 4.18
N TYR A 332 20.37 4.91 5.47
CA TYR A 332 19.60 5.56 6.53
C TYR A 332 19.10 6.97 6.15
N ASP A 333 19.82 7.65 5.26
CA ASP A 333 19.65 9.07 4.95
C ASP A 333 18.74 9.34 3.73
N ARG A 334 18.28 8.31 3.00
CA ARG A 334 17.68 8.51 1.65
C ARG A 334 16.28 7.97 1.41
N ARG A 335 15.66 7.22 2.33
CA ARG A 335 14.27 6.73 2.12
C ARG A 335 13.46 6.72 3.43
N PRO A 336 12.14 6.98 3.36
CA PRO A 336 11.29 7.02 4.54
C PRO A 336 11.20 5.63 5.19
N LEU A 337 11.37 5.58 6.51
CA LEU A 337 11.01 4.43 7.33
C LEU A 337 9.50 4.23 7.25
N ILE A 338 9.08 3.00 6.95
CA ILE A 338 7.66 2.64 6.93
C ILE A 338 7.31 2.13 8.31
N TYR A 339 6.48 2.88 9.03
CA TYR A 339 5.97 2.47 10.33
C TYR A 339 4.69 1.64 10.14
N SER A 340 4.82 0.32 10.22
CA SER A 340 3.67 -0.58 10.32
C SER A 340 3.40 -0.90 11.78
N HIS A 341 2.57 -0.08 12.44
CA HIS A 341 2.06 -0.21 13.81
C HIS A 341 3.11 -0.25 14.95
N ASN A 342 4.32 -0.77 14.73
CA ASN A 342 5.52 -0.76 15.58
C ASN A 342 6.79 -1.29 14.86
N ASP A 343 6.69 -1.83 13.64
CA ASP A 343 7.85 -2.31 12.86
C ASP A 343 8.35 -1.23 11.89
N GLU A 344 9.67 -1.03 11.87
CA GLU A 344 10.37 -0.23 10.87
C GLU A 344 10.73 -1.10 9.67
N ILE A 345 10.06 -0.86 8.54
CA ILE A 345 10.31 -1.58 7.29
C ILE A 345 10.96 -0.61 6.29
N HIS A 346 12.09 -1.01 5.72
CA HIS A 346 12.73 -0.24 4.65
C HIS A 346 11.95 -0.38 3.34
N ALA A 347 11.97 0.67 2.51
CA ALA A 347 11.24 0.71 1.24
C ALA A 347 11.49 -0.52 0.33
N ASN A 348 12.73 -1.01 0.26
CA ASN A 348 13.07 -2.15 -0.60
C ASN A 348 12.65 -3.49 0.01
N GLN A 349 12.65 -3.60 1.34
CA GLN A 349 12.12 -4.76 2.05
C GLN A 349 10.62 -4.87 1.85
N TRP A 350 9.93 -3.74 1.95
CA TRP A 350 8.51 -3.65 1.65
C TRP A 350 8.23 -4.05 0.18
N MET A 351 9.01 -3.52 -0.77
CA MET A 351 8.88 -3.85 -2.19
C MET A 351 9.15 -5.34 -2.48
N ALA A 352 10.18 -5.92 -1.87
CA ALA A 352 10.45 -7.36 -1.97
C ALA A 352 9.26 -8.18 -1.43
N GLY A 353 8.66 -7.75 -0.31
CA GLY A 353 7.47 -8.37 0.26
C GLY A 353 6.25 -8.30 -0.65
N VAL A 354 6.03 -7.15 -1.31
CA VAL A 354 4.95 -7.03 -2.30
C VAL A 354 5.16 -7.98 -3.48
N ILE A 355 6.38 -8.13 -3.98
CA ILE A 355 6.69 -9.08 -5.06
C ILE A 355 6.46 -10.53 -4.59
N ASP A 356 6.90 -10.87 -3.38
CA ASP A 356 6.73 -12.21 -2.81
C ASP A 356 5.26 -12.55 -2.61
N ASP A 357 4.49 -11.60 -2.06
CA ASP A 357 3.03 -11.70 -1.95
C ASP A 357 2.40 -11.91 -3.32
N MET A 358 2.94 -11.26 -4.36
CA MET A 358 2.47 -11.46 -5.72
C MET A 358 2.67 -12.85 -6.27
N ILE A 359 3.86 -13.42 -6.03
CA ILE A 359 4.20 -14.75 -6.50
C ILE A 359 3.34 -15.81 -5.80
N HIS A 360 3.09 -15.64 -4.50
CA HIS A 360 2.34 -16.57 -3.65
C HIS A 360 0.80 -16.37 -3.67
N ASN A 361 0.28 -15.43 -4.46
CA ASN A 361 -1.14 -15.03 -4.44
C ASN A 361 -1.64 -14.61 -3.04
N ALA A 362 -0.77 -14.01 -2.22
CA ALA A 362 -1.07 -13.59 -0.87
C ALA A 362 -1.60 -12.15 -0.84
N PHE A 363 -2.85 -11.97 -1.29
CA PHE A 363 -3.49 -10.66 -1.34
C PHE A 363 -4.82 -10.64 -0.61
N ILE A 364 -5.33 -9.44 -0.39
CA ILE A 364 -6.71 -9.22 0.03
C ILE A 364 -7.49 -8.70 -1.17
N SER A 365 -8.60 -9.37 -1.45
CA SER A 365 -9.51 -9.08 -2.55
C SER A 365 -10.77 -8.40 -2.02
N ARG A 366 -11.36 -7.55 -2.87
CA ARG A 366 -12.68 -6.98 -2.62
C ARG A 366 -13.52 -7.11 -3.89
N PRO A 367 -14.06 -8.30 -4.17
CA PRO A 367 -14.85 -8.52 -5.37
C PRO A 367 -16.12 -7.67 -5.35
N THR A 368 -16.63 -7.32 -6.53
CA THR A 368 -17.80 -6.45 -6.69
C THR A 368 -19.03 -6.94 -5.93
N PHE A 369 -19.24 -8.27 -5.84
CA PHE A 369 -20.40 -8.84 -5.14
C PHE A 369 -20.44 -8.54 -3.64
N LEU A 370 -19.29 -8.24 -3.01
CA LEU A 370 -19.25 -7.91 -1.58
C LEU A 370 -20.10 -6.70 -1.24
N VAL A 371 -20.25 -5.74 -2.16
CA VAL A 371 -21.10 -4.56 -1.93
C VAL A 371 -22.56 -4.97 -1.72
N TYR A 372 -23.05 -5.95 -2.49
CA TYR A 372 -24.42 -6.47 -2.32
C TYR A 372 -24.56 -7.29 -1.03
N LEU A 373 -23.54 -8.06 -0.67
CA LEU A 373 -23.50 -8.82 0.58
C LEU A 373 -23.53 -7.86 1.80
N GLU A 374 -22.68 -6.85 1.80
CA GLU A 374 -22.63 -5.80 2.84
C GLU A 374 -23.98 -5.08 2.97
N THR A 375 -24.60 -4.72 1.85
CA THR A 375 -25.93 -4.08 1.82
C THR A 375 -27.01 -5.00 2.40
N THR A 376 -26.98 -6.28 2.05
CA THR A 376 -27.92 -7.29 2.58
C THR A 376 -27.73 -7.47 4.08
N LEU A 377 -26.48 -7.55 4.56
CA LEU A 377 -26.16 -7.61 5.98
C LEU A 377 -26.61 -6.34 6.72
N LEU A 378 -26.42 -5.15 6.16
CA LEU A 378 -26.93 -3.91 6.75
C LEU A 378 -28.44 -3.95 6.95
N ILE A 379 -29.19 -4.44 5.95
CA ILE A 379 -30.65 -4.58 6.05
C ILE A 379 -31.03 -5.55 7.16
N LEU A 380 -30.41 -6.73 7.19
CA LEU A 380 -30.68 -7.75 8.20
C LEU A 380 -30.33 -7.26 9.61
N LEU A 381 -29.18 -6.60 9.78
CA LEU A 381 -28.71 -6.06 11.06
C LEU A 381 -29.61 -4.93 11.56
N ALA A 382 -30.03 -4.02 10.68
CA ALA A 382 -30.93 -2.93 11.06
C ALA A 382 -32.30 -3.48 11.48
N PHE A 383 -32.85 -4.42 10.73
CA PHE A 383 -34.11 -5.08 11.07
C PHE A 383 -34.03 -5.80 12.42
N TRP A 384 -32.95 -6.57 12.63
CA TRP A 384 -32.67 -7.26 13.88
C TRP A 384 -32.55 -6.27 15.05
N ALA A 385 -31.79 -5.19 14.87
CA ALA A 385 -31.56 -4.17 15.89
C ALA A 385 -32.86 -3.46 16.29
N VAL A 386 -33.66 -2.98 15.34
CA VAL A 386 -34.95 -2.33 15.64
C VAL A 386 -35.89 -3.28 16.38
N PHE A 387 -36.00 -4.53 15.94
CA PHE A 387 -36.94 -5.49 16.53
C PHE A 387 -36.56 -5.90 17.96
N ILE A 388 -35.26 -6.09 18.23
CA ILE A 388 -34.78 -6.58 19.53
C ILE A 388 -34.56 -5.42 20.50
N PHE A 389 -33.98 -4.32 20.05
CA PHE A 389 -33.67 -3.17 20.93
C PHE A 389 -34.94 -2.49 21.43
N ALA A 390 -36.04 -2.53 20.68
CA ALA A 390 -37.33 -2.00 21.12
C ALA A 390 -38.01 -2.85 22.22
N ARG A 391 -37.63 -4.13 22.37
CA ARG A 391 -38.28 -5.05 23.31
C ARG A 391 -37.51 -5.26 24.61
N TRP A 392 -36.24 -4.88 24.65
CA TRP A 392 -35.35 -5.25 25.75
C TRP A 392 -35.07 -4.07 26.68
N ASN A 393 -34.85 -4.37 27.96
CA ASN A 393 -34.40 -3.39 28.96
C ASN A 393 -33.02 -2.84 28.58
N SER A 394 -32.71 -1.63 29.06
CA SER A 394 -31.50 -0.88 28.67
C SER A 394 -30.19 -1.69 28.80
N LEU A 395 -30.02 -2.45 29.89
CA LEU A 395 -28.83 -3.30 30.12
C LEU A 395 -28.69 -4.44 29.09
N ARG A 396 -29.80 -5.15 28.81
CA ARG A 396 -29.78 -6.26 27.83
C ARG A 396 -29.53 -5.73 26.42
N ARG A 397 -30.06 -4.55 26.11
CA ARG A 397 -29.82 -3.88 24.82
C ARG A 397 -28.34 -3.51 24.64
N LEU A 398 -27.71 -2.95 25.67
CA LEU A 398 -26.28 -2.61 25.63
C LEU A 398 -25.43 -3.87 25.43
N ALA A 399 -25.71 -4.95 26.17
CA ALA A 399 -25.03 -6.23 25.99
C ALA A 399 -25.22 -6.80 24.58
N ALA A 400 -26.43 -6.72 24.02
CA ALA A 400 -26.72 -7.17 22.66
C ALA A 400 -25.96 -6.35 21.60
N MET A 401 -25.91 -5.02 21.75
CA MET A 401 -25.15 -4.14 20.86
C MET A 401 -23.65 -4.46 20.91
N ALA A 402 -23.07 -4.53 22.12
CA ALA A 402 -21.66 -4.83 22.30
C ALA A 402 -21.29 -6.21 21.73
N GLY A 403 -22.10 -7.23 22.04
CA GLY A 403 -21.92 -8.59 21.53
C GLY A 403 -21.98 -8.65 20.00
N LEU A 404 -22.92 -7.91 19.39
CA LEU A 404 -23.06 -7.89 17.93
C LEU A 404 -21.92 -7.14 17.24
N ILE A 405 -21.45 -6.03 17.80
CA ILE A 405 -20.28 -5.30 17.27
C ILE A 405 -19.03 -6.19 17.35
N ILE A 406 -18.80 -6.85 18.49
CA ILE A 406 -17.69 -7.79 18.65
C ILE A 406 -17.80 -8.92 17.62
N LEU A 407 -18.99 -9.48 17.43
CA LEU A 407 -19.23 -10.54 16.45
C LEU A 407 -18.88 -10.08 15.02
N ILE A 408 -19.31 -8.88 14.60
CA ILE A 408 -18.98 -8.31 13.28
C ILE A 408 -17.46 -8.17 13.12
N ILE A 409 -16.77 -7.63 14.14
CA ILE A 409 -15.32 -7.44 14.11
C ILE A 409 -14.62 -8.80 13.99
N VAL A 410 -15.00 -9.79 14.80
CA VAL A 410 -14.43 -11.14 14.75
C VAL A 410 -14.65 -11.80 13.39
N ILE A 411 -15.86 -11.73 12.84
CA ILE A 411 -16.17 -12.28 11.51
C ILE A 411 -15.29 -11.61 10.44
N SER A 412 -15.13 -10.29 10.49
CA SER A 412 -14.27 -9.59 9.54
C SER A 412 -12.80 -9.93 9.70
N LEU A 413 -12.30 -10.12 10.93
CA LEU A 413 -10.92 -10.54 11.16
C LEU A 413 -10.68 -11.95 10.59
N VAL A 414 -11.62 -12.87 10.80
CA VAL A 414 -11.57 -14.23 10.25
C VAL A 414 -11.62 -14.22 8.72
N LEU A 415 -12.52 -13.43 8.12
CA LEU A 415 -12.62 -13.32 6.66
C LEU A 415 -11.39 -12.68 6.02
N SER A 416 -10.78 -11.69 6.69
CA SER A 416 -9.52 -11.10 6.23
C SER A 416 -8.36 -12.11 6.34
N ALA A 417 -8.26 -12.84 7.45
CA ALA A 417 -7.20 -13.82 7.69
C ALA A 417 -7.29 -15.03 6.76
N TYR A 418 -8.47 -15.66 6.63
CA TYR A 418 -8.66 -16.89 5.87
C TYR A 418 -9.22 -16.67 4.46
N GLY A 419 -10.28 -15.86 4.36
CA GLY A 419 -10.97 -15.62 3.10
C GLY A 419 -10.23 -14.67 2.16
N SER A 420 -9.23 -13.93 2.65
CA SER A 420 -8.59 -12.84 1.89
C SER A 420 -9.62 -11.82 1.39
N LEU A 421 -10.67 -11.55 2.19
CA LEU A 421 -11.75 -10.61 1.85
C LEU A 421 -11.75 -9.40 2.80
N LEU A 422 -11.93 -8.20 2.24
CA LEU A 422 -12.08 -6.97 3.01
C LEU A 422 -13.54 -6.51 3.08
N LEU A 423 -14.14 -6.64 4.27
CA LEU A 423 -15.45 -6.09 4.58
C LEU A 423 -15.35 -4.66 5.13
N LYS A 424 -16.28 -3.77 4.77
CA LYS A 424 -16.46 -2.44 5.41
C LYS A 424 -17.11 -2.59 6.78
N THR A 425 -16.33 -3.07 7.75
CA THR A 425 -16.74 -3.24 9.15
C THR A 425 -17.23 -1.96 9.81
N SER A 426 -16.61 -0.84 9.48
CA SER A 426 -16.91 0.47 10.03
C SER A 426 -18.36 0.89 9.76
N LEU A 427 -18.89 0.59 8.57
CA LEU A 427 -20.27 0.88 8.20
C LEU A 427 -21.27 -0.03 8.93
N LEU A 428 -20.98 -1.34 9.00
CA LEU A 428 -21.84 -2.33 9.67
C LEU A 428 -21.99 -2.00 11.17
N THR A 429 -20.86 -1.75 11.84
CA THR A 429 -20.83 -1.41 13.27
C THR A 429 -21.40 -0.02 13.54
N GLY A 430 -21.11 0.96 12.67
CA GLY A 430 -21.67 2.31 12.76
C GLY A 430 -23.19 2.34 12.65
N CYS A 431 -23.78 1.53 11.75
CA CYS A 431 -25.23 1.43 11.60
C CYS A 431 -25.90 0.94 12.89
N VAL A 432 -25.38 -0.15 13.47
CA VAL A 432 -25.89 -0.73 14.73
C VAL A 432 -25.78 0.27 15.89
N PHE A 433 -24.63 0.95 15.99
CA PHE A 433 -24.38 1.95 17.02
C PHE A 433 -25.33 3.15 16.92
N MET A 434 -25.58 3.66 15.71
CA MET A 434 -26.48 4.80 15.49
C MET A 434 -27.94 4.46 15.83
N ILE A 435 -28.39 3.25 15.47
CA ILE A 435 -29.72 2.76 15.85
C ILE A 435 -29.83 2.67 17.38
N TYR A 436 -28.83 2.10 18.06
CA TYR A 436 -28.78 2.04 19.52
C TYR A 436 -28.85 3.43 20.15
N MET A 437 -28.00 4.35 19.69
CA MET A 437 -27.91 5.71 20.24
C MET A 437 -29.23 6.47 20.11
N THR A 438 -29.94 6.30 19.00
CA THR A 438 -31.22 6.99 18.80
C THR A 438 -32.29 6.50 19.76
N ILE A 439 -32.39 5.18 19.96
CA ILE A 439 -33.33 4.61 20.93
C ILE A 439 -32.94 5.01 22.36
N PHE A 440 -31.63 5.05 22.66
CA PHE A 440 -31.13 5.48 23.96
C PHE A 440 -31.50 6.94 24.25
N ILE A 441 -31.23 7.87 23.33
CA ILE A 441 -31.56 9.30 23.46
C ILE A 441 -33.07 9.47 23.68
N ARG A 442 -33.90 8.77 22.89
CA ARG A 442 -35.36 8.84 23.04
C ARG A 442 -35.83 8.35 24.41
N GLN A 443 -35.30 7.22 24.87
CA GLN A 443 -35.64 6.70 26.20
C GLN A 443 -35.17 7.62 27.32
N PHE A 444 -34.02 8.25 27.15
CA PHE A 444 -33.50 9.24 28.09
C PHE A 444 -34.44 10.44 28.18
N PHE A 445 -34.84 11.05 27.05
CA PHE A 445 -35.81 12.15 27.06
C PHE A 445 -37.17 11.75 27.63
N ASN A 446 -37.69 10.57 27.27
CA ASN A 446 -38.94 10.06 27.83
C ASN A 446 -38.84 9.86 29.35
N PHE A 447 -37.70 9.36 29.85
CA PHE A 447 -37.47 9.19 31.28
C PHE A 447 -37.47 10.53 32.02
N TYR A 448 -36.80 11.56 31.48
CA TYR A 448 -36.84 12.91 32.05
C TYR A 448 -38.25 13.49 32.05
N HIS A 449 -38.97 13.41 30.92
CA HIS A 449 -40.32 13.95 30.83
C HIS A 449 -41.30 13.24 31.78
N GLN A 450 -41.18 11.92 31.90
CA GLN A 450 -42.00 11.14 32.83
C GLN A 450 -41.66 11.49 34.29
N GLN A 451 -40.39 11.79 34.60
CA GLN A 451 -39.99 12.25 35.93
C GLN A 451 -40.64 13.59 36.25
N ASP A 452 -40.64 14.55 35.34
CA ASP A 452 -41.30 15.86 35.52
C ASP A 452 -42.82 15.69 35.73
N GLU A 453 -43.50 14.89 34.89
CA GLU A 453 -44.93 14.58 35.08
C GLU A 453 -45.21 13.90 36.44
N THR A 454 -44.34 12.99 36.89
CA THR A 454 -44.51 12.35 38.22
C THR A 454 -44.31 13.33 39.37
N VAL A 455 -43.44 14.33 39.21
CA VAL A 455 -43.23 15.40 40.19
C VAL A 455 -44.46 16.30 40.24
N GLU A 456 -44.98 16.74 39.09
CA GLU A 456 -46.19 17.57 39.02
C GLU A 456 -47.42 16.86 39.58
N THR A 457 -47.65 15.61 39.19
CA THR A 457 -48.77 14.80 39.70
C THR A 457 -48.65 14.54 41.20
N SER A 458 -47.43 14.28 41.71
CA SER A 458 -47.18 14.13 43.14
C SER A 458 -47.43 15.44 43.90
N ARG A 459 -47.09 16.58 43.32
CA ARG A 459 -47.38 17.92 43.86
C ARG A 459 -48.88 18.19 43.91
N LEU A 460 -49.60 17.93 42.83
CA LEU A 460 -51.07 18.09 42.78
C LEU A 460 -51.79 17.16 43.77
N LEU A 461 -51.33 15.92 43.90
CA LEU A 461 -51.88 14.96 44.86
C LEU A 461 -51.61 15.41 46.31
N ALA A 462 -50.43 15.94 46.60
CA ALA A 462 -50.10 16.50 47.91
C ALA A 462 -50.99 17.72 48.25
N LEU A 463 -51.19 18.64 47.30
CA LEU A 463 -52.09 19.79 47.45
C LEU A 463 -53.55 19.36 47.67
N SER A 464 -54.00 18.33 46.95
CA SER A 464 -55.34 17.77 47.12
C SER A 464 -55.54 17.17 48.52
N LEU A 465 -54.59 16.35 49.01
CA LEU A 465 -54.63 15.78 50.36
C LEU A 465 -54.61 16.86 51.45
N GLN A 466 -53.84 17.94 51.24
CA GLN A 466 -53.82 19.09 52.13
C GLN A 466 -55.19 19.76 52.20
N SER A 467 -55.85 19.97 51.05
CA SER A 467 -57.20 20.58 51.00
C SER A 467 -58.29 19.73 51.68
N GLN A 468 -58.07 18.42 51.78
CA GLN A 468 -58.98 17.47 52.45
C GLN A 468 -58.68 17.29 53.95
N GLY A 469 -57.64 17.95 54.48
CA GLY A 469 -57.26 17.89 55.90
C GLY A 469 -56.34 16.72 56.28
N HIS A 470 -55.86 15.93 55.32
CA HIS A 470 -54.93 14.81 55.56
C HIS A 470 -53.46 15.30 55.54
N LEU A 471 -53.09 16.13 56.53
CA LEU A 471 -51.82 16.85 56.57
C LEU A 471 -50.57 15.95 56.63
N ASP A 472 -50.61 14.86 57.40
CA ASP A 472 -49.46 13.95 57.55
C ASP A 472 -49.13 13.25 56.22
N GLN A 473 -50.15 12.83 55.47
CA GLN A 473 -49.98 12.18 54.18
C GLN A 473 -49.54 13.18 53.09
N ALA A 474 -50.05 14.40 53.14
CA ALA A 474 -49.60 15.48 52.26
C ALA A 474 -48.12 15.80 52.50
N PHE A 475 -47.70 15.92 53.76
CA PHE A 475 -46.32 16.20 54.15
C PHE A 475 -45.34 15.12 53.67
N GLU A 476 -45.68 13.84 53.83
CA GLU A 476 -44.88 12.71 53.31
C GLU A 476 -44.73 12.73 51.78
N ARG A 477 -45.71 13.26 51.05
CA ARG A 477 -45.64 13.43 49.59
C ARG A 477 -44.79 14.64 49.21
N PHE A 478 -44.91 15.77 49.91
CA PHE A 478 -44.06 16.94 49.69
C PHE A 478 -42.58 16.66 49.92
N LYS A 479 -42.24 15.85 50.94
CA LYS A 479 -40.85 15.45 51.24
C LYS A 479 -40.16 14.67 50.10
N LYS A 480 -40.94 14.07 49.20
CA LYS A 480 -40.43 13.30 48.05
C LYS A 480 -40.25 14.15 46.79
N LEU A 481 -40.70 15.40 46.80
CA LEU A 481 -40.49 16.32 45.68
C LEU A 481 -39.05 16.86 45.71
N PRO A 482 -38.44 17.14 44.55
CA PRO A 482 -37.16 17.85 44.51
C PRO A 482 -37.32 19.24 45.17
N PRO A 483 -36.30 19.72 45.91
CA PRO A 483 -36.35 21.03 46.56
C PRO A 483 -36.52 22.15 45.52
N ASP A 484 -37.50 23.02 45.72
CA ASP A 484 -37.80 24.12 44.81
C ASP A 484 -36.63 25.13 44.81
N SER A 485 -36.20 25.59 43.63
CA SER A 485 -35.07 26.51 43.51
C SER A 485 -35.30 27.87 44.18
N GLU A 486 -36.56 28.22 44.45
CA GLU A 486 -36.94 29.46 45.16
C GLU A 486 -36.88 29.34 46.70
N THR A 487 -36.71 28.13 47.25
CA THR A 487 -36.64 27.91 48.72
C THR A 487 -35.22 27.69 49.24
N LYS A 488 -34.22 28.06 48.44
CA LYS A 488 -32.79 27.91 48.78
C LYS A 488 -32.16 29.13 49.47
N ASP A 489 -32.94 30.19 49.69
CA ASP A 489 -32.54 31.40 50.43
C ASP A 489 -33.15 31.46 51.82
#